data_AF-A0A2D3W0L5-F1
#
_entry.id   AF-A0A2D3W0L5-F1
#
_cell.length_a   1.000
_cell.length_b   1.000
_cell.length_c   1.000
_cell.angle_alpha   90.00
_cell.angle_beta   90.00
_cell.angle_gamma   90.00
#
_symmetry.space_group_name_H-M   'P 1'
#
loop_
_entity.id
_entity.type
_entity.pdbx_description
1 polymer ?
#
loop_
_entity_poly.entity_id
_entity_poly.type
_entity_poly.pdbx_seq_one_letter_code
_entity_poly.pdbx_strand_id
1 'polypeptide(L)'
;MRYITIFLSLFLLYGCATKVDTNTLAIPKNLIQKEYYTYDGHEGKISAYFFSNKQGVLHVSSYITYIPFDIDDTLYSPFSSVKLTLDRYSKADTIEEAMEESVQKNAQRKLFLNKSEYIVDRDFAFDLIREIQNYNKKQERDDRNKDDSGAGGMIIIP
;
A
#
# COMPACT_ATOMS: atom_id res chain seq x y z
N MET A 1 -11.74 4.21 39.54
CA MET A 1 -11.50 5.23 38.49
C MET A 1 -10.04 5.19 38.02
N ARG A 2 -9.59 4.14 37.33
CA ARG A 2 -8.18 3.96 36.93
C ARG A 2 -7.96 3.39 35.52
N TYR A 3 -9.04 3.22 34.75
CA TYR A 3 -8.99 2.59 33.41
C TYR A 3 -9.33 3.54 32.25
N ILE A 4 -9.65 4.81 32.53
CA ILE A 4 -10.04 5.79 31.50
C ILE A 4 -8.82 6.33 30.73
N THR A 5 -7.62 6.27 31.32
CA THR A 5 -6.41 6.89 30.74
C THR A 5 -5.73 6.08 29.63
N ILE A 6 -6.07 4.79 29.46
CA ILE A 6 -5.42 3.92 28.45
C ILE A 6 -6.12 4.05 27.07
N PHE A 7 -7.35 4.53 27.01
CA PHE A 7 -8.07 4.68 25.74
C PHE A 7 -7.66 5.94 24.95
N LEU A 8 -7.00 6.91 25.59
CA LEU A 8 -6.63 8.19 24.96
C LEU A 8 -5.31 8.11 24.17
N SER A 9 -4.43 7.14 24.47
CA SER A 9 -3.16 6.94 23.77
C SER A 9 -3.30 6.19 22.44
N LEU A 10 -4.42 5.50 22.21
CA LEU A 10 -4.72 4.81 20.95
C LEU A 10 -5.19 5.75 19.83
N PHE A 11 -5.52 7.00 20.15
CA PHE A 11 -6.01 8.00 19.18
C PHE A 11 -4.90 8.83 18.51
N LEU A 12 -3.61 8.54 18.75
CA LEU A 12 -2.48 9.33 18.21
C LEU A 12 -1.85 8.75 16.93
N LEU A 13 -2.41 7.67 16.37
CA LEU A 13 -1.97 7.12 15.07
C LEU A 13 -2.77 7.70 13.88
N TYR A 14 -3.39 8.87 14.04
CA TYR A 14 -3.90 9.62 12.90
C TYR A 14 -2.71 10.18 12.12
N GLY A 15 -2.47 9.61 10.93
CA GLY A 15 -1.38 9.99 10.04
C GLY A 15 -1.19 11.50 9.97
N CYS A 16 0.00 11.99 10.33
CA CYS A 16 0.30 13.40 10.32
C CYS A 16 0.18 13.94 8.89
N ALA A 17 -0.84 14.77 8.65
CA ALA A 17 -0.91 15.55 7.43
C ALA A 17 0.14 16.68 7.48
N THR A 18 1.15 16.60 6.63
CA THR A 18 2.26 17.55 6.58
C THR A 18 2.01 18.65 5.55
N LYS A 19 2.54 19.85 5.80
CA LYS A 19 2.48 20.94 4.82
C LYS A 19 3.35 20.57 3.61
N VAL A 20 2.82 20.76 2.41
CA VAL A 20 3.53 20.49 1.16
C VAL A 20 4.17 21.76 0.63
N ASP A 21 5.44 21.70 0.27
CA ASP A 21 6.04 22.71 -0.60
C ASP A 21 5.62 22.41 -2.05
N THR A 22 4.77 23.27 -2.60
CA THR A 22 4.26 23.12 -3.97
C THR A 22 5.34 23.16 -5.05
N ASN A 23 6.53 23.71 -4.76
CA ASN A 23 7.65 23.72 -5.70
C ASN A 23 8.27 22.33 -5.88
N THR A 24 7.99 21.41 -4.95
CA THR A 24 8.44 20.02 -5.05
C THR A 24 7.50 19.17 -5.91
N LEU A 25 6.32 19.66 -6.29
CA LEU A 25 5.36 18.93 -7.10
C LEU A 25 5.71 19.04 -8.59
N ALA A 26 5.72 17.90 -9.28
CA ALA A 26 5.87 17.81 -10.73
C ALA A 26 4.51 17.94 -11.47
N ILE A 27 3.46 18.29 -10.73
CA ILE A 27 2.11 18.51 -11.26
C ILE A 27 1.70 19.98 -11.10
N PRO A 28 0.99 20.56 -12.09
CA PRO A 28 0.43 21.90 -11.97
C PRO A 28 -0.50 22.06 -10.76
N LYS A 29 -0.44 23.22 -10.09
CA LYS A 29 -1.24 23.49 -8.88
C LYS A 29 -2.75 23.38 -9.10
N ASN A 30 -3.23 23.74 -10.28
CA ASN A 30 -4.64 23.65 -10.68
C ASN A 30 -5.09 22.20 -10.93
N LEU A 31 -4.16 21.25 -11.08
CA LEU A 31 -4.44 19.84 -11.31
C LEU A 31 -4.34 19.01 -10.04
N ILE A 32 -4.04 19.60 -8.87
CA ILE A 32 -3.94 18.86 -7.62
C ILE A 32 -5.30 18.22 -7.31
N GLN A 33 -5.39 16.92 -7.55
CA GLN A 33 -6.51 16.08 -7.15
C GLN A 33 -6.47 15.83 -5.63
N LYS A 34 -7.57 15.31 -5.08
CA LYS A 34 -7.63 14.90 -3.66
C LYS A 34 -6.71 13.72 -3.37
N GLU A 35 -6.37 12.92 -4.37
CA GLU A 35 -5.67 11.66 -4.19
C GLU A 35 -4.77 11.33 -5.39
N TYR A 36 -3.58 10.79 -5.12
CA TYR A 36 -2.66 10.25 -6.13
C TYR A 36 -2.07 8.94 -5.65
N TYR A 37 -1.80 8.04 -6.59
CA TYR A 37 -1.06 6.81 -6.37
C TYR A 37 0.25 6.87 -7.13
N THR A 38 1.33 6.42 -6.51
CA THR A 38 2.64 6.34 -7.15
C THR A 38 3.30 4.99 -6.90
N TYR A 39 4.21 4.63 -7.81
CA TYR A 39 5.03 3.44 -7.72
C TYR A 39 6.51 3.79 -7.74
N ASP A 40 7.26 3.19 -6.83
CA ASP A 40 8.72 3.17 -6.82
C ASP A 40 9.18 1.73 -7.06
N GLY A 41 9.68 1.47 -8.28
CA GLY A 41 10.11 0.14 -8.71
C GLY A 41 11.42 -0.32 -8.07
N HIS A 42 12.25 0.58 -7.56
CA HIS A 42 13.47 0.20 -6.86
C HIS A 42 13.16 -0.35 -5.46
N GLU A 43 12.17 0.22 -4.78
CA GLU A 43 11.76 -0.21 -3.45
C GLU A 43 10.56 -1.19 -3.45
N GLY A 44 9.99 -1.51 -4.62
CA GLY A 44 8.79 -2.35 -4.71
C GLY A 44 7.61 -1.75 -3.93
N LYS A 45 7.40 -0.43 -4.04
CA LYS A 45 6.55 0.33 -3.13
C LYS A 45 5.45 1.10 -3.86
N ILE A 46 4.22 0.97 -3.36
CA ILE A 46 3.06 1.75 -3.77
C ILE A 46 2.75 2.79 -2.70
N SER A 47 2.70 4.07 -3.07
CA SER A 47 2.36 5.17 -2.15
C SER A 47 1.04 5.79 -2.55
N ALA A 48 0.15 5.99 -1.58
CA ALA A 48 -1.09 6.74 -1.75
C ALA A 48 -0.95 8.09 -1.05
N TYR A 49 -1.19 9.17 -1.78
CA TYR A 49 -1.08 10.55 -1.33
C TYR A 49 -2.44 11.23 -1.33
N PHE A 50 -2.83 11.81 -0.22
CA PHE A 50 -4.10 12.51 -0.02
C PHE A 50 -3.84 13.99 0.20
N PHE A 51 -4.23 14.81 -0.76
CA PHE A 51 -4.06 16.25 -0.69
C PHE A 51 -5.30 16.92 -0.11
N SER A 52 -5.09 17.86 0.79
CA SER A 52 -6.15 18.70 1.35
C SER A 52 -5.69 20.15 1.42
N ASN A 53 -6.60 21.09 1.17
CA ASN A 53 -6.33 22.51 1.36
C ASN A 53 -6.95 22.94 2.70
N LYS A 54 -6.10 23.39 3.62
CA LYS A 54 -6.51 23.94 4.91
C LYS A 54 -6.02 25.38 5.00
N GLN A 55 -6.96 26.33 5.07
CA GLN A 55 -6.65 27.76 5.19
C GLN A 55 -5.72 28.32 4.09
N GLY A 56 -5.86 27.83 2.85
CA GLY A 56 -5.03 28.25 1.71
C GLY A 56 -3.66 27.57 1.65
N VAL A 57 -3.37 26.66 2.58
CA VAL A 57 -2.14 25.86 2.62
C VAL A 57 -2.44 24.44 2.16
N LEU A 58 -1.61 23.92 1.25
CA LEU A 58 -1.70 22.54 0.80
C LEU A 58 -1.05 21.61 1.82
N HIS A 59 -1.80 20.61 2.26
CA HIS A 59 -1.35 19.53 3.12
C HIS A 59 -1.42 18.19 2.37
N VAL A 60 -0.50 17.28 2.69
CA VAL A 60 -0.54 15.89 2.23
C VAL A 60 -0.47 14.95 3.43
N SER A 61 -1.30 13.93 3.41
CA SER A 61 -1.10 12.71 4.19
C SER A 61 -0.82 11.57 3.22
N SER A 62 -0.08 10.56 3.65
CA SER A 62 0.23 9.41 2.81
C SER A 62 0.26 8.12 3.59
N TYR A 63 0.03 7.02 2.90
CA TYR A 63 0.38 5.70 3.38
C TYR A 63 1.13 4.92 2.30
N ILE A 64 1.85 3.91 2.74
CA ILE A 64 2.75 3.10 1.92
C ILE A 64 2.29 1.65 2.01
N THR A 65 2.28 0.96 0.87
CA THR A 65 2.13 -0.49 0.77
C THR A 65 3.31 -1.04 -0.02
N TYR A 66 4.04 -1.98 0.58
CA TYR A 66 5.11 -2.71 -0.12
C TYR A 66 4.53 -3.93 -0.82
N ILE A 67 5.10 -4.25 -1.98
CA ILE A 67 4.83 -5.51 -2.66
C ILE A 67 5.32 -6.66 -1.76
N PRO A 68 4.46 -7.63 -1.43
CA PRO A 68 4.85 -8.71 -0.54
C PRO A 68 5.76 -9.71 -1.26
N PHE A 69 6.65 -10.34 -0.50
CA PHE A 69 7.42 -11.48 -0.99
C PHE A 69 6.49 -12.71 -1.09
N ASP A 70 6.49 -13.38 -2.24
CA ASP A 70 5.71 -14.60 -2.45
C ASP A 70 6.51 -15.84 -2.02
N ILE A 71 6.61 -16.07 -0.71
CA ILE A 71 7.43 -17.18 -0.17
C ILE A 71 6.80 -18.55 -0.48
N ASP A 72 5.48 -18.62 -0.56
CA ASP A 72 4.72 -19.86 -0.70
C ASP A 72 4.14 -20.09 -2.11
N ASP A 73 4.55 -19.29 -3.10
CA ASP A 73 4.00 -19.29 -4.48
C ASP A 73 2.46 -19.14 -4.52
N THR A 74 1.90 -18.41 -3.55
CA THR A 74 0.45 -18.24 -3.39
C THR A 74 -0.05 -16.90 -3.91
N LEU A 75 0.81 -15.87 -3.92
CA LEU A 75 0.47 -14.50 -4.28
C LEU A 75 -0.03 -14.41 -5.72
N TYR A 76 0.58 -15.18 -6.63
CA TYR A 76 0.24 -15.18 -8.06
C TYR A 76 -0.55 -16.41 -8.52
N SER A 77 -1.03 -17.23 -7.58
CA SER A 77 -1.82 -18.41 -7.94
C SER A 77 -3.08 -18.00 -8.74
N PRO A 78 -3.59 -18.84 -9.67
CA PRO A 78 -4.65 -18.47 -10.63
C PRO A 78 -5.97 -17.95 -10.02
N PHE A 79 -6.20 -18.18 -8.73
CA PHE A 79 -7.42 -17.76 -8.02
C PHE A 79 -7.13 -16.84 -6.82
N SER A 80 -5.88 -16.41 -6.65
CA SER A 80 -5.55 -15.39 -5.66
C SER A 80 -6.23 -14.06 -6.02
N SER A 81 -6.67 -13.30 -5.02
CA SER A 81 -7.27 -11.99 -5.26
C SER A 81 -6.30 -11.03 -5.96
N VAL A 82 -5.00 -11.18 -5.72
CA VAL A 82 -3.96 -10.40 -6.38
C VAL A 82 -3.90 -10.76 -7.86
N LYS A 83 -3.76 -12.03 -8.24
CA LYS A 83 -3.77 -12.44 -9.66
C LYS A 83 -5.04 -12.01 -10.38
N LEU A 84 -6.21 -12.21 -9.76
CA LEU A 84 -7.48 -11.77 -10.33
C LEU A 84 -7.57 -10.25 -10.54
N THR A 85 -6.91 -9.47 -9.68
CA THR A 85 -6.79 -8.02 -9.86
C THR A 85 -5.83 -7.69 -11.00
N LEU A 86 -4.68 -8.36 -11.09
CA LEU A 86 -3.73 -8.18 -12.19
C LEU A 86 -4.40 -8.45 -13.54
N ASP A 87 -5.12 -9.57 -13.67
CA ASP A 87 -5.81 -9.99 -14.90
C ASP A 87 -6.95 -9.04 -15.30
N ARG A 88 -7.53 -8.30 -14.35
CA ARG A 88 -8.57 -7.28 -14.63
C ARG A 88 -7.99 -6.02 -15.26
N TYR A 89 -6.80 -5.60 -14.82
CA TYR A 89 -6.23 -4.29 -15.18
C TYR A 89 -5.04 -4.36 -16.14
N SER A 90 -4.43 -5.53 -16.28
CA SER A 90 -3.21 -5.75 -17.06
C SER A 90 -3.17 -7.19 -17.61
N LYS A 91 -2.16 -7.47 -18.44
CA LYS A 91 -1.81 -8.86 -18.82
C LYS A 91 -0.53 -9.32 -18.14
N ALA A 92 -0.06 -8.56 -17.17
CA ALA A 92 1.18 -8.82 -16.46
C ALA A 92 1.05 -10.03 -15.53
N ASP A 93 2.15 -10.73 -15.36
CA ASP A 93 2.20 -11.89 -14.46
C ASP A 93 2.57 -11.49 -13.03
N THR A 94 3.25 -10.35 -12.86
CA THR A 94 3.66 -9.83 -11.55
C THR A 94 3.06 -8.45 -11.24
N ILE A 95 3.13 -8.06 -9.96
CA ILE A 95 2.68 -6.74 -9.54
C ILE A 95 3.58 -5.67 -10.13
N GLU A 96 4.89 -5.90 -10.09
CA GLU A 96 5.92 -5.01 -10.60
C GLU A 96 5.69 -4.69 -12.07
N GLU A 97 5.52 -5.71 -12.91
CA GLU A 97 5.27 -5.54 -14.34
C GLU A 97 3.97 -4.76 -14.59
N ALA A 98 2.89 -5.08 -13.87
CA ALA A 98 1.62 -4.36 -14.00
C ALA A 98 1.74 -2.87 -13.59
N MET A 99 2.52 -2.59 -12.54
CA MET A 99 2.77 -1.22 -12.09
C MET A 99 3.67 -0.47 -13.08
N GLU A 100 4.68 -1.12 -13.66
CA GLU A 100 5.51 -0.55 -14.73
C GLU A 100 4.70 -0.22 -15.97
N GLU A 101 3.79 -1.10 -16.41
CA GLU A 101 2.83 -0.80 -17.49
C GLU A 101 1.98 0.42 -17.15
N SER A 102 1.50 0.53 -15.90
CA SER A 102 0.69 1.65 -15.43
C SER A 102 1.48 2.97 -15.43
N VAL A 103 2.75 2.92 -15.03
CA VAL A 103 3.69 4.05 -15.10
C VAL A 103 3.89 4.49 -16.55
N GLN A 104 4.07 3.55 -17.49
CA GLN A 104 4.19 3.85 -18.92
C GLN A 104 2.92 4.48 -19.48
N LYS A 105 1.73 3.96 -19.14
CA LYS A 105 0.42 4.53 -19.52
C LYS A 105 0.24 5.97 -19.02
N ASN A 106 0.85 6.30 -17.88
CA ASN A 106 0.87 7.65 -17.30
C ASN A 106 2.06 8.51 -17.76
N ALA A 107 2.74 8.11 -18.85
CA ALA A 107 3.88 8.82 -19.43
C ALA A 107 5.02 9.11 -18.43
N GLN A 108 5.24 8.19 -17.48
CA GLN A 108 6.31 8.27 -16.49
C GLN A 108 6.32 9.60 -15.71
N ARG A 109 5.13 10.16 -15.47
CA ARG A 109 5.01 11.42 -14.74
C ARG A 109 5.29 11.20 -13.26
N LYS A 110 6.22 11.97 -12.70
CA LYS A 110 6.44 12.01 -11.26
C LYS A 110 5.33 12.80 -10.57
N LEU A 111 5.06 12.48 -9.30
CA LEU A 111 4.25 13.34 -8.43
C LEU A 111 5.12 14.41 -7.77
N PHE A 112 6.24 13.99 -7.19
CA PHE A 112 7.24 14.86 -6.57
C PHE A 112 8.55 14.82 -7.36
N LEU A 113 9.14 15.99 -7.61
CA LEU A 113 10.39 16.15 -8.36
C LEU A 113 11.59 15.50 -7.65
N ASN A 114 11.57 15.49 -6.32
CA ASN A 114 12.65 14.99 -5.47
C ASN A 114 12.51 13.52 -5.07
N LYS A 115 11.54 12.79 -5.63
CA LYS A 115 11.34 11.36 -5.36
C LYS A 115 11.47 10.53 -6.63
N SER A 116 11.80 9.25 -6.44
CA SER A 116 11.91 8.26 -7.52
C SER A 116 10.62 7.46 -7.70
N GLU A 117 9.48 8.12 -7.55
CA GLU A 117 8.16 7.50 -7.66
C GLU A 117 7.35 8.15 -8.79
N TYR A 118 6.59 7.33 -9.50
CA TYR A 118 5.85 7.71 -10.69
C TYR A 118 4.36 7.50 -10.50
N ILE A 119 3.54 8.42 -11.02
CA ILE A 119 2.09 8.35 -10.95
C ILE A 119 1.61 7.11 -11.72
N VAL A 120 0.69 6.38 -11.10
CA VAL A 120 0.01 5.21 -11.67
C VAL A 120 -1.50 5.41 -11.71
N ASP A 121 -2.17 4.53 -12.44
CA ASP A 121 -3.63 4.48 -12.48
C ASP A 121 -4.22 4.30 -11.07
N ARG A 122 -5.22 5.15 -10.76
CA ARG A 122 -5.82 5.24 -9.44
C ARG A 122 -6.58 3.99 -9.07
N ASP A 123 -7.47 3.53 -9.95
CA ASP A 123 -8.41 2.47 -9.63
C ASP A 123 -7.68 1.13 -9.53
N PHE A 124 -6.71 0.91 -10.44
CA PHE A 124 -5.80 -0.22 -10.35
C PHE A 124 -5.01 -0.24 -9.05
N ALA A 125 -4.32 0.86 -8.71
CA ALA A 125 -3.49 0.90 -7.51
C ALA A 125 -4.31 0.73 -6.22
N PHE A 126 -5.50 1.33 -6.15
CA PHE A 126 -6.39 1.19 -5.00
C PHE A 126 -6.85 -0.27 -4.79
N ASP A 127 -7.34 -0.92 -5.84
CA ASP A 127 -7.77 -2.32 -5.76
C ASP A 127 -6.60 -3.24 -5.40
N LEU A 128 -5.45 -3.02 -6.02
CA LEU A 128 -4.24 -3.80 -5.76
C LEU A 128 -3.74 -3.67 -4.31
N ILE A 129 -3.68 -2.44 -3.77
CA ILE A 129 -3.34 -2.19 -2.37
C ILE A 129 -4.28 -2.96 -1.44
N ARG A 130 -5.59 -2.94 -1.72
CA ARG A 130 -6.59 -3.65 -0.92
C ARG A 130 -6.29 -5.15 -0.91
N GLU A 131 -6.02 -5.74 -2.08
CA GLU A 131 -5.75 -7.18 -2.16
C GLU A 131 -4.41 -7.59 -1.56
N ILE A 132 -3.36 -6.77 -1.67
CA ILE A 132 -2.08 -6.98 -0.96
C ILE A 132 -2.32 -6.98 0.55
N GLN A 133 -3.08 -6.02 1.07
CA GLN A 133 -3.37 -5.96 2.51
C GLN A 133 -4.18 -7.17 2.98
N ASN A 134 -5.11 -7.67 2.16
CA ASN A 134 -5.86 -8.89 2.46
C ASN A 134 -4.95 -10.13 2.47
N TYR A 135 -4.03 -10.21 1.49
CA TYR A 135 -3.03 -11.27 1.41
C TYR A 135 -2.14 -11.31 2.67
N ASN A 136 -1.56 -10.17 3.04
CA ASN A 136 -0.70 -10.07 4.23
C ASN A 136 -1.45 -10.46 5.51
N LYS A 137 -2.69 -9.98 5.68
CA LYS A 137 -3.54 -10.36 6.83
C LYS A 137 -3.84 -11.86 6.87
N LYS A 138 -3.95 -12.51 5.72
CA LYS A 138 -4.15 -13.97 5.65
C LYS A 138 -2.87 -14.69 6.06
N GLN A 139 -1.73 -14.30 5.51
CA GLN A 139 -0.43 -14.88 5.87
C GLN A 139 -0.14 -14.74 7.37
N GLU A 140 -0.33 -13.55 7.94
CA GLU A 140 -0.19 -13.32 9.39
C GLU A 140 -1.12 -14.20 10.25
N ARG A 141 -2.29 -14.61 9.74
CA ARG A 141 -3.19 -15.53 10.46
C ARG A 141 -2.69 -16.97 10.35
N ASP A 142 -2.28 -17.38 9.16
CA ASP A 142 -1.81 -18.73 8.90
C ASP A 142 -0.51 -19.02 9.66
N ASP A 143 0.39 -18.04 9.75
CA ASP A 143 1.63 -18.15 10.54
C ASP A 143 1.35 -18.30 12.04
N ARG A 144 0.46 -17.46 12.60
CA ARG A 144 0.04 -17.59 14.01
C ARG A 144 -0.59 -18.95 14.32
N ASN A 145 -1.42 -19.46 13.40
CA ASN A 145 -2.06 -20.77 13.58
C ASN A 145 -1.05 -21.92 13.54
N LYS A 146 0.01 -21.81 12.71
CA LYS A 146 1.09 -22.81 12.67
C LYS A 146 1.88 -22.82 13.99
N ASP A 147 2.17 -21.64 14.54
CA ASP A 147 2.88 -21.52 15.82
C ASP A 147 2.07 -22.09 17.00
N ASP A 148 0.75 -21.85 17.05
CA ASP A 148 -0.14 -22.40 18.08
C ASP A 148 -0.30 -23.93 17.96
N SER A 149 -0.17 -24.48 16.74
CA SER A 149 -0.24 -25.94 16.50
C SER A 149 1.07 -26.67 16.88
N GLY A 150 2.17 -25.94 17.06
CA GLY A 150 3.49 -26.47 17.41
C GLY A 150 3.74 -26.69 18.91
N ALA A 151 2.86 -26.20 19.79
CA ALA A 151 3.02 -26.29 21.25
C ALA A 151 2.20 -27.42 21.93
N GLY A 152 1.55 -28.30 21.16
CA GLY A 152 0.55 -29.27 21.65
C GLY A 152 0.99 -30.74 21.71
N GLY A 153 2.28 -31.05 21.60
CA GLY A 153 2.79 -32.42 21.68
C GLY A 153 3.15 -32.84 23.10
N MET A 154 2.17 -33.10 23.97
CA MET A 154 2.42 -33.80 25.24
C MET A 154 2.68 -35.27 24.92
N ILE A 155 3.96 -35.67 24.87
CA ILE A 155 4.34 -37.08 24.87
C ILE A 155 4.07 -37.61 26.29
N ILE A 156 2.98 -38.36 26.45
CA ILE A 156 2.80 -39.24 27.59
C ILE A 156 3.56 -40.53 27.26
N ILE A 157 4.76 -40.70 27.83
CA ILE A 157 5.47 -41.98 27.84
C ILE A 157 4.97 -42.75 29.08
N PRO A 158 4.66 -44.06 28.96
CA PRO A 158 4.00 -44.87 30.00
C PRO A 158 4.76 -44.96 31.33
#